data_AF-A0A8T3T224-F1
#
_entry.id   AF-A0A8T3T224-F1
#
_cell.length_a   1.000
_cell.length_b   1.000
_cell.length_c   1.000
_cell.angle_alpha   90.00
_cell.angle_beta   90.00
_cell.angle_gamma   90.00
#
_symmetry.space_group_name_H-M   'P 1'
#
loop_
_entity.id
_entity.type
_entity.pdbx_description
1 polymer ?
#
loop_
_entity_poly.entity_id
_entity_poly.type
_entity_poly.pdbx_seq_one_letter_code
_entity_poly.pdbx_strand_id
1 'polypeptide(L)'
;MEKKQCPRCKTLIEPMPILYGLPGPEMVLGAQAGKIRLGGCTVEPESADYVCPECDAALPWVRQPGDDDGIEDDALGAYWPGDAGASPRQ
;
A
#
# COMPACT_ATOMS: atom_id res chain seq x y z
N MET A 1 1.35 -10.81 -6.18
CA MET A 1 1.71 -10.72 -4.74
C MET A 1 1.71 -12.10 -4.12
N GLU A 2 2.60 -12.34 -3.14
CA GLU A 2 2.61 -13.59 -2.37
C GLU A 2 1.49 -13.58 -1.32
N LYS A 3 0.73 -14.68 -1.21
CA LYS A 3 -0.31 -14.81 -0.18
C LYS A 3 0.33 -14.99 1.19
N LYS A 4 -0.13 -14.22 2.18
CA LYS A 4 0.38 -14.21 3.55
C LYS A 4 -0.71 -14.64 4.52
N GLN A 5 -0.34 -15.33 5.59
CA GLN A 5 -1.29 -15.73 6.62
C GLN A 5 -1.61 -14.55 7.53
N CYS A 6 -2.88 -14.18 7.63
CA CYS A 6 -3.32 -13.10 8.52
C CYS A 6 -3.07 -13.49 10.00
N PRO A 7 -2.41 -12.65 10.81
CA PRO A 7 -2.19 -12.95 12.23
C PRO A 7 -3.47 -12.94 13.07
N ARG A 8 -4.55 -12.31 12.59
CA ARG A 8 -5.83 -12.18 13.31
C ARG A 8 -6.79 -13.33 13.03
N CYS A 9 -7.14 -13.55 11.75
CA CYS A 9 -8.09 -14.60 11.35
C CYS A 9 -7.42 -15.91 10.93
N LYS A 10 -6.07 -15.95 10.81
CA LYS A 10 -5.28 -17.12 10.40
C LYS A 10 -5.56 -17.63 8.98
N THR A 11 -6.32 -16.90 8.18
CA THR A 11 -6.58 -17.22 6.77
C THR A 11 -5.39 -16.81 5.91
N LEU A 12 -5.09 -17.63 4.90
CA LEU A 12 -4.12 -17.30 3.85
C LEU A 12 -4.78 -16.31 2.88
N ILE A 13 -4.34 -15.06 2.91
CA ILE A 13 -4.95 -13.95 2.18
C ILE A 13 -3.92 -13.24 1.30
N GLU A 14 -4.39 -12.57 0.26
CA GLU A 14 -3.58 -11.53 -0.40
C GLU A 14 -3.83 -10.21 0.34
N PRO A 15 -2.80 -9.57 0.91
CA PRO A 15 -2.97 -8.29 1.59
C PRO A 15 -3.52 -7.24 0.63
N MET A 16 -4.60 -6.57 1.05
CA MET A 16 -5.15 -5.47 0.27
C MET A 16 -4.48 -4.16 0.69
N PRO A 17 -3.91 -3.39 -0.24
CA PRO A 17 -3.29 -2.11 0.08
C PRO A 17 -4.34 -1.08 0.53
N ILE A 18 -3.96 -0.27 1.52
CA ILE A 18 -4.69 0.93 1.92
C ILE A 18 -4.07 2.12 1.18
N LEU A 19 -4.90 2.91 0.51
CA LEU A 19 -4.53 4.19 -0.09
C LEU A 19 -5.12 5.32 0.73
N TYR A 20 -4.27 6.25 1.16
CA TYR A 20 -4.66 7.41 1.94
C TYR A 20 -4.62 8.68 1.07
N GLY A 21 -5.34 9.72 1.51
CA GLY A 21 -5.44 10.99 0.81
C GLY A 21 -6.75 11.17 0.04
N LEU A 22 -6.76 12.07 -0.94
CA LEU A 22 -7.93 12.30 -1.79
C LEU A 22 -7.94 11.29 -2.94
N PRO A 23 -8.91 10.35 -2.99
CA PRO A 23 -8.93 9.32 -4.02
C PRO A 23 -9.29 9.90 -5.40
N GLY A 24 -8.57 9.44 -6.43
CA GLY A 24 -8.97 9.62 -7.82
C GLY A 24 -10.09 8.66 -8.24
N PRO A 25 -10.73 8.87 -9.42
CA PRO A 25 -11.81 8.02 -9.91
C PRO A 25 -11.42 6.53 -10.01
N GLU A 26 -10.21 6.24 -10.46
CA GLU A 26 -9.66 4.87 -10.56
C GLU A 26 -9.52 4.19 -9.19
N MET A 27 -9.15 4.94 -8.15
CA MET A 27 -9.05 4.44 -6.79
C MET A 27 -10.43 4.14 -6.21
N VAL A 28 -11.41 5.00 -6.50
CA VAL A 28 -12.81 4.74 -6.11
C VAL A 28 -13.33 3.46 -6.77
N LEU A 29 -13.07 3.27 -8.07
CA LEU A 29 -13.46 2.05 -8.78
C LEU A 29 -12.72 0.81 -8.26
N GLY A 30 -11.42 0.94 -7.98
CA GLY A 30 -10.61 -0.12 -7.38
C GLY A 30 -11.12 -0.54 -5.99
N ALA A 31 -11.58 0.43 -5.20
CA ALA A 31 -12.17 0.18 -3.89
C ALA A 31 -13.53 -0.52 -3.99
N GLN A 32 -14.39 -0.10 -4.93
CA GLN A 32 -15.66 -0.77 -5.21
C GLN A 32 -15.45 -2.20 -5.73
N ALA A 33 -14.40 -2.43 -6.49
CA ALA A 33 -14.01 -3.75 -6.99
C ALA A 33 -13.31 -4.63 -5.94
N GLY A 34 -13.07 -4.13 -4.73
CA GLY A 34 -12.37 -4.87 -3.68
C GLY A 34 -10.90 -5.15 -3.98
N LYS A 35 -10.26 -4.32 -4.81
CA LYS A 35 -8.82 -4.43 -5.12
C LYS A 35 -7.95 -3.63 -4.16
N ILE A 36 -8.49 -2.52 -3.63
CA ILE A 36 -7.81 -1.62 -2.70
C ILE A 36 -8.78 -1.18 -1.60
N ARG A 37 -8.25 -0.68 -0.48
CA ARG A 37 -9.04 -0.03 0.57
C ARG A 37 -8.71 1.46 0.58
N LEU A 38 -9.74 2.31 0.66
CA LEU A 38 -9.53 3.74 0.90
C LEU A 38 -9.41 3.98 2.40
N GLY A 39 -8.32 4.63 2.79
CA GLY A 39 -8.06 5.10 4.15
C GLY A 39 -8.58 6.52 4.37
N GLY A 40 -8.08 7.14 5.44
CA GLY A 40 -8.34 8.55 5.75
C GLY A 40 -7.55 9.51 4.86
N CYS A 41 -7.79 10.81 5.04
CA CYS A 41 -7.04 11.87 4.36
C CYS A 41 -5.62 12.08 4.91
N THR A 42 -5.32 11.56 6.11
CA THR A 42 -4.05 11.74 6.81
C THR A 42 -3.43 10.38 7.10
N VAL A 43 -2.12 10.28 6.89
CA VAL A 43 -1.30 9.11 7.26
C VAL A 43 -0.52 9.47 8.50
N GLU A 44 -0.72 8.70 9.57
CA GLU A 44 0.09 8.75 10.78
C GLU A 44 1.16 7.65 10.75
N PRO A 45 2.25 7.74 11.52
CA PRO A 45 3.28 6.69 11.57
C PRO A 45 2.76 5.30 11.96
N GLU A 46 1.62 5.27 12.65
CA GLU A 46 0.93 4.05 13.12
C GLU A 46 -0.13 3.55 12.12
N SER A 47 -0.35 4.28 11.02
CA SER A 47 -1.29 3.91 9.97
C SER A 47 -0.78 2.69 9.23
N ALA A 48 -1.62 1.66 9.14
CA ALA A 48 -1.25 0.44 8.43
C ALA A 48 -1.24 0.66 6.91
N ASP A 49 -0.32 -0.02 6.22
CA ASP A 49 -0.26 -0.05 4.76
C ASP A 49 -1.23 -1.05 4.13
N TYR A 50 -1.61 -2.09 4.88
CA TYR A 50 -2.40 -3.21 4.39
C TYR A 50 -3.54 -3.59 5.33
N VAL A 51 -4.62 -4.10 4.75
CA VAL A 51 -5.77 -4.66 5.46
C VAL A 51 -6.06 -6.09 5.00
N CYS A 52 -6.54 -6.93 5.91
CA CYS A 52 -7.01 -8.26 5.58
C CYS A 52 -8.38 -8.17 4.87
N PRO A 53 -8.54 -8.71 3.64
CA PRO A 53 -9.82 -8.69 2.94
C PRO A 53 -10.92 -9.48 3.66
N GLU A 54 -10.55 -10.50 4.45
CA GLU A 54 -11.50 -11.40 5.10
C GLU A 54 -12.02 -10.88 6.44
N CYS A 55 -11.20 -10.13 7.18
CA CYS A 55 -11.56 -9.69 8.55
C CYS A 55 -11.39 -8.19 8.81
N ASP A 56 -11.09 -7.40 7.76
CA ASP A 56 -10.87 -5.95 7.77
C ASP A 56 -9.84 -5.48 8.83
N ALA A 57 -8.95 -6.37 9.26
CA ALA A 57 -7.93 -6.06 10.24
C ALA A 57 -6.73 -5.36 9.60
N ALA A 58 -6.28 -4.27 10.21
CA ALA A 58 -4.99 -3.66 9.92
C ALA A 58 -3.86 -4.68 10.12
N LEU A 59 -2.98 -4.78 9.13
CA LEU A 59 -1.89 -5.74 9.11
C LEU A 59 -0.57 -5.05 9.48
N PRO A 60 0.31 -5.69 10.26
CA PRO A 60 1.60 -5.11 10.69
C PRO A 60 2.66 -5.16 9.58
N TRP A 61 2.25 -5.24 8.32
CA TRP A 61 3.14 -5.36 7.18
C TRP A 61 3.35 -3.97 6.59
N VAL A 62 4.60 -3.65 6.26
CA VAL A 62 4.99 -2.35 5.69
C VAL A 62 5.12 -2.50 4.18
N ARG A 63 4.63 -1.53 3.42
CA ARG A 63 4.78 -1.50 1.96
C ARG A 63 6.26 -1.36 1.59
N GLN A 64 6.78 -2.27 0.77
CA GLN A 64 8.14 -2.20 0.22
C GLN A 64 8.10 -1.56 -1.18
N PRO A 65 9.16 -0.83 -1.58
CA PRO A 65 9.26 -0.35 -2.96
C PRO A 65 9.32 -1.55 -3.93
N GLY A 66 8.42 -1.60 -4.90
CA GLY A 66 8.25 -2.74 -5.82
C GLY A 66 7.09 -3.69 -5.50
N ASP A 67 6.31 -3.45 -4.44
CA ASP A 67 4.99 -4.09 -4.24
C ASP A 67 3.95 -3.57 -5.27
N ASP A 68 4.25 -2.47 -5.95
CA ASP A 68 3.43 -1.75 -6.92
C ASP A 68 3.72 -2.18 -8.38
N ASP A 69 3.59 -3.46 -8.70
CA ASP A 69 3.77 -4.02 -10.06
C ASP A 69 2.67 -3.58 -11.09
N GLY A 70 2.06 -2.41 -10.90
CA GLY A 70 0.92 -1.96 -11.71
C GLY A 70 0.51 -0.49 -11.56
N ILE A 71 1.37 0.37 -11.02
CA ILE A 71 1.21 1.83 -11.12
C ILE A 71 2.33 2.30 -12.05
N GLU A 72 1.96 2.67 -13.28
CA GLU A 72 2.93 3.08 -14.30
C GLU A 72 3.79 4.27 -13.79
N ASP A 73 5.10 4.09 -13.96
CA ASP A 73 6.25 4.80 -13.40
C ASP A 73 6.42 6.26 -13.86
N ASP A 74 5.38 7.11 -13.79
CA ASP A 74 5.53 8.54 -14.17
C ASP A 74 4.99 9.54 -13.12
N ALA A 75 4.35 9.07 -12.04
CA ALA A 75 3.70 9.96 -11.06
C ALA A 75 4.40 10.07 -9.68
N LEU A 76 5.35 9.20 -9.33
CA LEU A 76 5.88 9.11 -7.96
C LEU A 76 7.36 9.49 -7.79
N GLY A 77 7.97 10.18 -8.77
CA GLY A 77 9.33 10.72 -8.65
C GLY A 77 9.51 11.87 -7.64
N ALA A 78 8.54 12.17 -6.77
CA ALA A 78 8.54 13.41 -5.98
C ALA A 78 8.09 13.32 -4.52
N TYR A 79 7.82 12.15 -3.94
CA TYR A 79 7.33 12.07 -2.53
C TYR A 79 8.22 11.28 -1.57
N TRP A 80 9.47 11.01 -1.90
CA TRP A 80 10.45 10.54 -0.90
C TRP A 80 11.82 11.20 -1.09
N PRO A 81 12.14 12.31 -0.38
CA PRO A 81 13.52 12.76 -0.27
C PRO A 81 14.19 11.91 0.81
N GLY A 82 14.69 10.74 0.45
CA GLY A 82 15.35 9.83 1.40
C GLY A 82 16.54 9.03 0.87
N ASP A 83 17.02 9.31 -0.33
CA ASP A 83 18.30 8.78 -0.83
C ASP A 83 19.12 9.88 -1.53
N ALA A 84 19.31 10.99 -0.82
CA ALA A 84 20.53 11.77 -1.01
C ALA A 84 21.74 10.92 -0.57
N GLY A 85 22.30 10.10 -1.48
CA GLY A 85 23.58 9.46 -1.19
C GLY A 85 23.95 8.19 -1.97
N ALA A 86 23.90 8.20 -3.30
CA ALA A 86 24.74 7.31 -4.10
C ALA A 86 25.61 8.15 -5.05
N SER A 87 26.74 8.63 -4.52
CA SER A 87 27.83 9.21 -5.32
C SER A 87 28.40 8.13 -6.24
N PRO A 88 28.41 8.28 -7.57
CA PRO A 88 29.31 7.51 -8.41
C PRO A 88 30.70 8.13 -8.22
N ARG A 89 31.57 7.48 -7.43
CA ARG A 89 33.00 7.75 -7.56
C ARG A 89 33.43 7.22 -8.93
N GLN A 90 33.88 8.15 -9.76
CA GLN A 90 34.66 7.87 -10.97
C GLN A 90 36.06 7.38 -10.58
#